data_AF-A0AAV5UE24-F1
#
_entry.id   AF-A0AAV5UE24-F1
#
_cell.length_a   1.000
_cell.length_b   1.000
_cell.length_c   1.000
_cell.angle_alpha   90.00
_cell.angle_beta   90.00
_cell.angle_gamma   90.00
#
_symmetry.space_group_name_H-M   'P 1'
#
loop_
_entity.id
_entity.type
_entity.pdbx_description
1 polymer ?
#
loop_
_entity_poly.entity_id
_entity_poly.type
_entity_poly.pdbx_seq_one_letter_code
_entity_poly.pdbx_strand_id
1 'polypeptide(L)'
;DNLLSYQFWQPTVLRVSYKGYAVRNTIVALITLLPVLLLFHCISLFPNAFKRYKPTIVFTTICLLLFTFLQHLFHAMFALLVWSDTFIPMGVCSIIKNFTYYLAQAAYSSVPVSTVIHRLTVRWE
;
A
#
# COMPACT_ATOMS: atom_id res chain seq x y z
N ASP A 1 44.00 -18.74 15.47
CA ASP A 1 42.83 -18.94 16.34
C ASP A 1 42.03 -17.66 16.57
N ASN A 2 41.13 -17.31 15.65
CA ASN A 2 40.08 -16.31 15.90
C ASN A 2 38.87 -16.66 15.02
N LEU A 3 38.20 -17.76 15.37
CA LEU A 3 36.87 -18.10 14.86
C LEU A 3 35.88 -17.10 15.46
N LEU A 4 35.56 -16.04 14.71
CA LEU A 4 34.43 -15.15 15.00
C LEU A 4 33.14 -15.97 14.90
N SER A 5 32.70 -16.50 16.04
CA SER A 5 31.39 -17.12 16.18
C SER A 5 30.33 -16.04 16.08
N TYR A 6 29.75 -15.88 14.88
CA TYR A 6 28.55 -15.09 14.69
C TYR A 6 27.42 -15.74 15.50
N GLN A 7 27.14 -15.19 16.69
CA GLN A 7 25.99 -15.61 17.47
C GLN A 7 24.74 -15.18 16.70
N PHE A 8 23.88 -16.15 16.36
CA PHE A 8 22.58 -15.96 15.68
C PHE A 8 21.67 -14.92 16.37
N TRP A 9 21.98 -14.58 17.63
CA TRP A 9 21.25 -13.65 18.49
C TRP A 9 21.82 -12.23 18.54
N GLN A 10 22.96 -11.94 17.91
CA GLN A 10 23.38 -10.54 17.76
C GLN A 10 22.43 -9.88 16.75
N PRO A 11 21.65 -8.86 17.16
CA PRO A 11 20.74 -8.19 16.25
C PRO A 11 21.59 -7.60 15.13
N THR A 12 21.50 -8.20 13.95
CA THR A 12 22.14 -7.69 12.75
C THR A 12 21.49 -6.36 12.47
N VAL A 13 22.17 -5.30 12.86
CA VAL A 13 21.73 -3.93 12.68
C VAL A 13 22.11 -3.49 11.28
N LEU A 14 21.10 -3.14 10.50
CA LEU A 14 21.30 -2.57 9.18
C LEU A 14 21.29 -1.04 9.33
N ARG A 15 22.37 -0.39 8.93
CA ARG A 15 22.42 1.06 8.79
C ARG A 15 21.69 1.42 7.49
N VAL A 16 20.50 1.99 7.60
CA VAL A 16 19.67 2.32 6.44
C VAL A 16 19.23 3.77 6.52
N SER A 17 19.47 4.53 5.45
CA SER A 17 18.93 5.89 5.33
C SER A 17 17.50 5.82 4.78
N TYR A 18 16.50 5.99 5.65
CA TYR A 18 15.09 5.92 5.26
C TYR A 18 14.58 7.16 4.55
N LYS A 19 15.30 8.29 4.63
CA LYS A 19 14.88 9.57 4.06
C LYS A 19 14.70 9.51 2.54
N GLY A 20 15.68 8.96 1.80
CA GLY A 20 15.60 8.84 0.34
C GLY A 20 14.48 7.90 -0.10
N TYR A 21 14.29 6.80 0.63
CA TYR A 21 13.21 5.86 0.36
C TYR A 21 11.84 6.49 0.63
N ALA A 22 11.68 7.22 1.74
CA ALA A 22 10.45 7.90 2.10
C ALA A 22 10.06 8.95 1.05
N VAL A 23 10.99 9.83 0.65
CA VAL A 23 10.73 10.86 -0.39
C VAL A 23 10.29 10.22 -1.70
N ARG A 24 10.99 9.16 -2.15
CA ARG A 24 10.61 8.44 -3.38
C ARG A 24 9.22 7.83 -3.26
N ASN A 25 8.90 7.20 -2.14
CA ASN A 25 7.58 6.61 -1.91
C ASN A 25 6.48 7.67 -1.85
N THR A 26 6.72 8.83 -1.25
CA THR A 26 5.75 9.94 -1.21
C THR A 26 5.44 10.49 -2.59
N ILE A 27 6.44 10.61 -3.47
CA ILE A 27 6.23 11.04 -4.86
C ILE A 27 5.39 10.02 -5.62
N VAL A 28 5.73 8.72 -5.48
CA VAL A 28 4.95 7.62 -6.10
C VAL A 28 3.52 7.60 -5.56
N ALA A 29 3.32 7.88 -4.26
CA ALA A 29 2.00 8.03 -3.64
C ALA A 29 1.14 9.05 -4.35
N LEU A 30 1.70 10.25 -4.55
CA LEU A 30 1.00 11.39 -5.11
C LEU A 30 0.58 11.11 -6.54
N ILE A 31 1.47 10.52 -7.33
CA ILE A 31 1.21 10.13 -8.71
C ILE A 31 0.14 9.03 -8.78
N THR A 32 0.20 8.04 -7.88
CA THR A 32 -0.75 6.91 -7.87
C THR A 32 -2.13 7.27 -7.32
N LEU A 33 -2.24 8.26 -6.44
CA LEU A 33 -3.52 8.77 -5.92
C LEU A 33 -4.29 9.60 -6.94
N LEU A 34 -3.59 10.31 -7.83
CA LEU A 34 -4.19 11.22 -8.81
C LEU A 34 -5.26 10.57 -9.71
N PRO A 35 -5.02 9.41 -10.36
CA PRO A 35 -6.06 8.74 -11.15
C PRO A 35 -7.24 8.27 -10.32
N VAL A 36 -7.02 7.84 -9.07
CA VAL A 36 -8.08 7.37 -8.17
C VAL A 36 -8.99 8.53 -7.74
N LEU A 37 -8.40 9.69 -7.43
CA LEU A 37 -9.13 10.91 -7.12
C LEU A 37 -9.93 11.43 -8.32
N LEU A 38 -9.33 11.38 -9.52
CA LEU A 38 -9.99 11.78 -10.75
C LEU A 38 -11.18 10.85 -11.04
N LEU A 39 -11.01 9.54 -10.90
CA LEU A 39 -12.09 8.57 -11.06
C LEU A 39 -13.22 8.82 -10.06
N PHE A 40 -12.89 9.05 -8.78
CA PHE A 40 -13.87 9.40 -7.76
C PHE A 40 -14.64 10.67 -8.11
N HIS A 41 -13.95 11.73 -8.55
CA HIS A 41 -14.55 12.98 -8.98
C HIS A 41 -15.47 12.79 -10.20
N CYS A 42 -15.06 12.00 -11.20
CA CYS A 42 -15.88 11.68 -12.36
C CYS A 42 -17.16 10.90 -12.00
N ILE A 43 -17.09 9.98 -11.04
CA ILE A 43 -18.27 9.23 -10.55
C ILE A 43 -19.26 10.18 -9.87
N SER A 44 -18.77 11.17 -9.13
CA SER A 44 -19.60 12.19 -8.48
C SER A 44 -20.28 13.12 -9.49
N LEU A 45 -19.57 13.51 -10.56
CA LEU A 45 -20.09 14.41 -11.60
C LEU A 45 -21.09 13.75 -12.55
N PHE A 46 -20.87 12.49 -12.93
CA PHE A 46 -21.69 11.79 -13.93
C PHE A 46 -22.33 10.51 -13.37
N PRO A 47 -23.25 10.60 -12.40
CA PRO A 47 -23.81 9.42 -11.72
C PRO A 47 -24.60 8.49 -12.67
N ASN A 48 -25.14 9.02 -13.77
CA ASN A 48 -25.93 8.26 -14.74
C ASN A 48 -25.05 7.42 -15.68
N ALA A 49 -23.85 7.88 -16.05
CA ALA A 49 -22.93 7.13 -16.92
C ALA A 49 -22.41 5.86 -16.23
N PHE A 50 -22.29 5.89 -14.90
CA PHE A 50 -21.76 4.77 -14.12
C PHE A 50 -22.85 3.94 -13.46
N LYS A 51 -24.15 4.20 -13.67
CA LYS A 51 -25.26 3.62 -12.90
C LYS A 51 -25.22 2.08 -12.78
N ARG A 52 -24.81 1.38 -13.85
CA ARG A 52 -24.68 -0.10 -13.92
C ARG A 52 -23.43 -0.63 -13.21
N TYR A 53 -22.32 0.11 -13.25
CA TYR A 53 -21.02 -0.29 -12.72
C TYR A 53 -20.67 0.41 -11.39
N LYS A 54 -21.55 1.29 -10.91
CA LYS A 54 -21.38 2.13 -9.73
C LYS A 54 -20.97 1.34 -8.50
N PRO A 55 -21.64 0.23 -8.10
CA PRO A 55 -21.25 -0.48 -6.89
C PRO A 55 -19.85 -1.08 -7.02
N THR A 56 -19.52 -1.66 -8.18
CA THR A 56 -18.25 -2.31 -8.45
C THR A 56 -17.09 -1.31 -8.51
N ILE A 57 -17.26 -0.23 -9.28
CA ILE A 57 -16.26 0.82 -9.45
C ILE A 57 -16.07 1.58 -8.14
N VAL A 58 -17.15 2.00 -7.48
CA VAL A 58 -17.04 2.73 -6.20
C VAL A 58 -16.36 1.87 -5.14
N PHE A 59 -16.70 0.58 -5.05
CA PHE A 59 -16.07 -0.34 -4.12
C PHE A 59 -14.56 -0.48 -4.37
N THR A 60 -14.13 -0.74 -5.59
CA THR A 60 -12.69 -0.85 -5.91
C THR A 60 -11.96 0.46 -5.68
N THR A 61 -12.56 1.59 -6.06
CA THR A 61 -11.97 2.92 -5.87
C THR A 61 -11.76 3.23 -4.39
N ILE A 62 -12.77 2.95 -3.55
CA ILE A 62 -12.69 3.14 -2.10
C ILE A 62 -11.64 2.22 -1.48
N CYS A 63 -11.63 0.92 -1.84
CA CYS A 63 -10.65 -0.02 -1.32
C CYS A 63 -9.22 0.40 -1.71
N LEU A 64 -8.99 0.74 -2.98
CA LEU A 64 -7.69 1.22 -3.45
C LEU A 64 -7.26 2.46 -2.68
N LEU A 65 -8.15 3.44 -2.51
CA LEU A 65 -7.83 4.68 -1.80
C LEU A 65 -7.52 4.41 -0.32
N LEU A 66 -8.32 3.59 0.36
CA LEU A 66 -8.14 3.26 1.77
C LEU A 66 -6.81 2.54 2.04
N PHE A 67 -6.54 1.45 1.31
CA PHE A 67 -5.35 0.63 1.55
C PHE A 67 -4.07 1.35 1.11
N THR A 68 -4.12 2.05 -0.02
CA THR A 68 -2.98 2.82 -0.53
C THR A 68 -2.69 4.00 0.40
N PHE A 69 -3.72 4.72 0.87
CA PHE A 69 -3.52 5.81 1.83
C PHE A 69 -2.90 5.32 3.13
N LEU A 70 -3.41 4.21 3.70
CA LEU A 70 -2.90 3.66 4.95
C LEU A 70 -1.43 3.23 4.83
N GLN A 71 -1.06 2.61 3.70
CA GLN A 71 0.32 2.24 3.40
C GLN A 71 1.25 3.45 3.36
N HIS A 72 0.82 4.55 2.72
CA HIS A 72 1.63 5.76 2.61
C HIS A 72 1.71 6.54 3.92
N LEU A 73 0.62 6.59 4.70
CA LEU A 73 0.61 7.16 6.04
C LEU A 73 1.61 6.43 6.95
N PHE A 74 1.64 5.09 6.89
CA PHE A 74 2.60 4.29 7.63
C PHE A 74 4.05 4.62 7.25
N HIS A 75 4.36 4.73 5.96
CA HIS A 75 5.70 5.13 5.50
C HIS A 75 6.06 6.56 5.93
N ALA A 76 5.12 7.51 5.89
CA ALA A 76 5.36 8.89 6.31
C ALA A 76 5.61 8.97 7.82
N MET A 77 4.82 8.28 8.64
CA MET A 77 5.03 8.19 10.09
C MET A 77 6.37 7.53 10.43
N PHE A 78 6.73 6.47 9.72
CA PHE A 78 8.02 5.81 9.90
C PHE A 78 9.20 6.71 9.54
N ALA A 79 9.08 7.49 8.46
CA ALA A 79 10.10 8.46 8.05
C ALA A 79 10.26 9.62 9.04
N LEU A 80 9.15 10.08 9.65
CA LEU A 80 9.18 11.11 10.69
C LEU A 80 9.82 10.60 12.00
N LEU A 81 9.51 9.35 12.38
CA LEU A 81 10.08 8.72 13.57
C LEU A 81 11.59 8.44 13.39
N VAL A 82 11.99 8.07 12.18
CA VAL A 82 13.36 7.70 11.81
C VAL A 82 13.98 8.79 10.93
N TRP A 83 14.11 9.99 11.51
CA TRP A 83 14.56 11.19 10.77
C TRP A 83 16.06 11.16 10.41
N SER A 84 16.87 10.34 11.09
CA SER A 84 18.32 10.21 10.90
C SER A 84 18.72 8.77 10.53
N ASP A 85 19.97 8.56 10.09
CA ASP A 85 20.55 7.22 9.90
C ASP A 85 20.56 6.46 11.23
N THR A 86 19.51 5.68 11.50
CA THR A 86 19.41 4.85 12.70
C THR A 86 19.76 3.40 12.38
N PHE A 87 20.28 2.72 13.39
CA PHE A 87 20.51 1.30 13.35
C PHE A 87 19.18 0.60 13.62
N ILE A 88 18.62 -0.05 12.59
CA ILE A 88 17.36 -0.77 12.73
C ILE A 88 17.66 -2.27 12.74
N PRO A 89 17.16 -3.02 13.74
CA PRO A 89 17.31 -4.47 13.76
C PRO A 89 16.55 -5.09 12.58
N MET A 90 17.14 -6.10 11.92
CA MET A 90 16.55 -6.76 10.74
C MET A 90 15.09 -7.21 10.92
N GLY A 91 14.69 -7.62 12.14
CA GLY A 91 13.32 -8.02 12.44
C GLY A 91 12.30 -6.91 12.18
N VAL A 92 12.62 -5.66 12.53
CA VAL A 92 11.74 -4.50 12.31
C VAL A 92 11.59 -4.21 10.81
N CYS A 93 12.68 -4.30 10.05
CA CYS A 93 12.63 -4.17 8.58
C CYS A 93 11.74 -5.24 7.93
N SER A 94 11.76 -6.47 8.43
CA SER A 94 10.89 -7.57 7.96
C SER A 94 9.41 -7.28 8.23
N ILE A 95 9.08 -6.79 9.43
CA ILE A 95 7.70 -6.43 9.80
C ILE A 95 7.17 -5.31 8.90
N ILE A 96 7.96 -4.24 8.71
CA ILE A 96 7.60 -3.11 7.83
C ILE A 96 7.34 -3.62 6.42
N LYS A 97 8.24 -4.44 5.87
CA LYS A 97 8.11 -4.98 4.52
C LYS A 97 6.87 -5.86 4.37
N ASN A 98 6.61 -6.75 5.32
CA ASN A 98 5.44 -7.61 5.31
C ASN A 98 4.15 -6.79 5.42
N PHE A 99 4.08 -5.81 6.31
CA PHE A 99 2.90 -4.97 6.48
C PHE A 99 2.56 -4.20 5.19
N THR A 100 3.55 -3.55 4.59
CA THR A 100 3.40 -2.85 3.30
C THR A 100 2.94 -3.81 2.21
N TYR A 101 3.51 -5.02 2.16
CA TYR A 101 3.13 -6.05 1.18
C TYR A 101 1.68 -6.51 1.35
N TYR A 102 1.23 -6.77 2.58
CA TYR A 102 -0.14 -7.16 2.88
C TYR A 102 -1.16 -6.09 2.44
N LEU A 103 -0.87 -4.81 2.70
CA LEU A 103 -1.75 -3.71 2.28
C LEU A 103 -1.83 -3.59 0.76
N ALA A 104 -0.69 -3.69 0.07
CA ALA A 104 -0.68 -3.69 -1.38
C ALA A 104 -1.48 -4.88 -1.95
N GLN A 105 -1.30 -6.08 -1.40
CA GLN A 105 -2.01 -7.26 -1.84
C GLN A 105 -3.53 -7.17 -1.59
N ALA A 106 -3.96 -6.60 -0.46
CA ALA A 106 -5.37 -6.33 -0.18
C ALA A 106 -5.98 -5.31 -1.15
N ALA A 107 -5.21 -4.28 -1.54
CA ALA A 107 -5.65 -3.33 -2.55
C ALA A 107 -5.84 -4.00 -3.92
N TYR A 108 -4.90 -4.84 -4.35
CA TYR A 108 -4.97 -5.56 -5.62
C TYR A 108 -6.08 -6.62 -5.65
N SER A 109 -6.34 -7.32 -4.54
CA SER A 109 -7.39 -8.34 -4.46
C SER A 109 -8.81 -7.77 -4.52
N SER A 110 -8.99 -6.46 -4.34
CA SER A 110 -10.29 -5.80 -4.51
C SER A 110 -10.82 -5.88 -5.95
N VAL A 111 -9.94 -5.90 -6.96
CA VAL A 111 -10.27 -5.94 -8.40
C VAL A 111 -10.85 -7.30 -8.84
N PRO A 112 -10.26 -8.47 -8.52
CA PRO A 112 -10.87 -9.76 -8.84
C PRO A 112 -12.19 -9.99 -8.08
N VAL A 113 -12.32 -9.51 -6.85
CA VAL A 113 -13.59 -9.61 -6.09
C VAL A 113 -14.70 -8.85 -6.81
N SER A 114 -14.40 -7.65 -7.29
CA SER A 114 -15.37 -6.82 -8.00
C SER A 114 -15.80 -7.44 -9.33
N THR A 115 -14.88 -8.08 -10.05
CA THR A 115 -15.17 -8.79 -11.31
C THR A 115 -15.94 -10.09 -11.09
N VAL A 116 -15.69 -10.83 -10.01
CA VAL A 116 -16.48 -12.02 -9.64
C VAL A 116 -17.92 -11.63 -9.30
N ILE A 117 -18.13 -10.59 -8.48
CA ILE A 117 -19.46 -10.08 -8.15
C ILE A 117 -20.22 -9.68 -9.43
N HIS A 118 -19.54 -9.00 -10.37
CA HIS A 118 -20.13 -8.62 -11.65
C HIS A 118 -20.46 -9.85 -12.53
N ARG A 119 -19.63 -10.90 -12.53
CA ARG A 119 -19.92 -12.12 -13.29
C ARG A 119 -21.10 -12.90 -12.71
N LEU A 120 -21.26 -12.91 -11.38
CA LEU A 120 -22.37 -13.56 -10.71
C LEU A 120 -23.70 -12.82 -10.93
N THR A 121 -23.70 -11.49 -11.02
CA THR A 121 -24.93 -10.72 -11.34
C THR A 121 -25.36 -10.83 -12.79
N VAL A 122 -24.45 -11.15 -13.73
CA VAL A 122 -24.77 -11.32 -15.17
C VAL A 122 -25.30 -12.72 -15.51
N ARG A 123 -25.13 -13.73 -14.63
CA ARG A 123 -25.52 -15.13 -14.89
C ARG A 123 -26.93 -15.54 -14.41
N TRP A 124 -27.82 -14.58 -14.13
CA TRP A 124 -29.21 -14.91 -13.82
C TRP A 124 -30.03 -14.93 -15.12
N GLU A 125 -29.89 -16.03 -15.88
CA GLU A 125 -30.89 -16.50 -16.86
C GLU A 125 -31.27 -17.94 -16.51
#